data_AF-A0A0D0F4L8-F1
#
_entry.id   AF-A0A0D0F4L8-F1
#
_cell.length_a   1.000
_cell.length_b   1.000
_cell.length_c   1.000
_cell.angle_alpha   90.00
_cell.angle_beta   90.00
_cell.angle_gamma   90.00
#
_symmetry.space_group_name_H-M   'P 1'
#
loop_
_entity.id
_entity.type
_entity.pdbx_description
1 polymer ?
#
loop_
_entity_poly.entity_id
_entity_poly.type
_entity_poly.pdbx_seq_one_letter_code
_entity_poly.pdbx_strand_id
1 'polypeptide(L)'
;MGNINNLKPGKKYQVIKEFVDYDYIRHPIGEIWTFEKTNFLPYEDGLTLHVFHNGRSQTYRFQWREGEQAAILTDFETYVLEIND
;
A
#
# COMPACT_ATOMS: atom_id res chain seq x y z
N MET A 1 -4.52 14.39 -6.28
CA MET A 1 -4.82 12.96 -6.41
C MET A 1 -3.61 12.21 -5.94
N GLY A 2 -3.77 11.48 -4.84
CA GLY A 2 -2.68 10.84 -4.11
C GLY A 2 -2.52 9.40 -4.54
N ASN A 3 -1.47 9.11 -5.31
CA ASN A 3 -1.24 7.78 -5.88
C ASN A 3 -0.27 6.99 -4.99
N ILE A 4 -0.37 5.66 -4.97
CA ILE A 4 0.62 4.79 -4.29
C ILE A 4 2.07 5.07 -4.73
N ASN A 5 2.28 5.58 -5.94
CA ASN A 5 3.60 5.98 -6.44
C ASN A 5 4.16 7.26 -5.80
N ASN A 6 3.37 7.99 -5.00
CA ASN A 6 3.82 9.16 -4.25
C ASN A 6 4.50 8.82 -2.92
N LEU A 7 4.47 7.54 -2.50
CA LEU A 7 5.13 7.10 -1.28
C LEU A 7 6.65 7.31 -1.38
N LYS A 8 7.28 7.70 -0.26
CA LYS A 8 8.70 8.05 -0.20
C LYS A 8 9.48 6.97 0.54
N PRO A 9 10.50 6.33 -0.08
CA PRO A 9 11.25 5.27 0.58
C PRO A 9 11.81 5.71 1.94
N GLY A 10 11.69 4.84 2.94
CA GLY A 10 12.11 5.10 4.31
C GLY A 10 11.13 5.89 5.17
N LYS A 11 10.00 6.38 4.61
CA LYS A 11 8.95 7.05 5.38
C LYS A 11 7.96 6.05 5.98
N LYS A 12 7.45 6.40 7.17
CA LYS A 12 6.42 5.64 7.88
C LYS A 12 5.04 6.10 7.46
N TYR A 13 4.16 5.13 7.30
CA TYR A 13 2.77 5.34 6.95
C TYR A 13 1.89 4.58 7.94
N GLN A 14 0.82 5.25 8.39
CA GLN A 14 -0.22 4.64 9.21
C GLN A 14 -1.48 4.46 8.37
N VAL A 15 -2.11 3.30 8.47
CA VAL A 15 -3.42 3.04 7.88
C VAL A 15 -4.48 3.83 8.64
N ILE A 16 -5.16 4.75 7.94
CA ILE A 16 -6.23 5.61 8.50
C ILE A 16 -7.62 5.19 8.02
N LYS A 17 -7.68 4.39 6.96
CA LYS A 17 -8.89 3.74 6.46
C LYS A 17 -8.53 2.32 6.08
N GLU A 18 -9.33 1.38 6.56
CA GLU A 18 -9.12 -0.03 6.29
C GLU A 18 -9.24 -0.36 4.79
N PHE A 19 -8.40 -1.30 4.36
CA PHE A 19 -8.47 -1.89 3.03
C PHE A 19 -8.08 -3.37 3.06
N VAL A 20 -8.37 -4.06 1.96
CA VAL A 20 -8.02 -5.47 1.75
C VAL A 20 -7.15 -5.53 0.50
N ASP A 21 -6.04 -6.26 0.59
CA ASP A 21 -5.14 -6.46 -0.53
C ASP A 21 -5.58 -7.65 -1.41
N TYR A 22 -4.84 -7.93 -2.47
CA TYR A 22 -5.12 -9.03 -3.40
C TYR A 22 -5.07 -10.41 -2.72
N ASP A 23 -4.30 -10.56 -1.64
CA ASP A 23 -4.16 -11.80 -0.89
C ASP A 23 -5.24 -11.98 0.19
N TYR A 24 -6.28 -11.14 0.14
CA TYR A 24 -7.35 -11.06 1.13
C TYR A 24 -6.84 -10.73 2.55
N ILE A 25 -5.64 -10.13 2.64
CA ILE A 25 -5.10 -9.64 3.90
C ILE A 25 -5.78 -8.31 4.20
N ARG A 26 -6.38 -8.24 5.39
CA ARG A 26 -7.01 -7.04 5.92
C ARG A 26 -5.95 -6.15 6.57
N HIS A 27 -5.88 -4.90 6.14
CA HIS A 27 -5.03 -3.87 6.70
C HIS A 27 -5.86 -2.95 7.60
N PRO A 28 -5.84 -3.13 8.94
CA PRO A 28 -6.72 -2.41 9.85
C PRO A 28 -6.23 -0.97 10.09
N ILE A 29 -7.17 -0.11 10.48
CA ILE A 29 -6.85 1.24 10.96
C ILE A 29 -5.85 1.13 12.13
N GLY A 30 -4.78 1.91 12.07
CA GLY A 30 -3.71 1.92 13.06
C GLY A 30 -2.52 1.02 12.74
N GLU A 31 -2.59 0.19 11.70
CA GLU A 31 -1.41 -0.51 11.19
C GLU A 31 -0.34 0.50 10.73
N ILE A 32 0.91 0.28 11.11
CA ILE A 32 2.04 1.16 10.78
C ILE A 32 3.15 0.37 10.10
N TRP A 33 3.65 0.89 9.00
CA TRP A 33 4.74 0.29 8.25
C TRP A 33 5.63 1.34 7.59
N THR A 34 6.87 0.98 7.30
CA THR A 34 7.82 1.84 6.57
C THR A 34 7.82 1.44 5.10
N PHE A 35 7.64 2.40 4.19
CA PHE A 35 7.68 2.13 2.76
C PHE A 35 9.11 1.83 2.29
N GLU A 36 9.30 0.75 1.53
CA GLU A 36 10.59 0.41 0.91
C GLU A 36 10.60 0.78 -0.58
N LYS A 37 9.67 0.23 -1.37
CA LYS A 37 9.55 0.44 -2.82
C LYS A 37 8.25 -0.16 -3.38
N THR A 38 7.94 0.14 -4.64
CA THR A 38 6.93 -0.57 -5.44
C THR A 38 7.58 -1.34 -6.60
N ASN A 39 6.91 -2.40 -7.05
CA ASN A 39 7.17 -3.07 -8.33
C ASN A 39 5.84 -3.22 -9.08
N PHE A 40 5.86 -3.05 -10.41
CA PHE A 40 4.67 -3.18 -11.25
C PHE A 40 4.88 -4.22 -12.35
N LEU A 41 3.91 -5.11 -12.53
CA LEU A 41 3.87 -6.17 -13.53
C LEU A 41 2.76 -5.85 -14.56
N PRO A 42 3.10 -5.26 -15.73
CA PRO A 42 2.10 -4.73 -16.66
C PRO A 42 1.10 -5.76 -17.18
N TYR A 43 1.53 -7.00 -17.40
CA TYR A 43 0.64 -8.05 -17.94
C TYR A 43 -0.45 -8.50 -16.96
N GLU A 44 -0.20 -8.36 -15.66
CA GLU A 44 -1.11 -8.78 -14.60
C GLU A 44 -1.90 -7.60 -14.01
N ASP A 45 -1.59 -6.37 -14.44
CA ASP A 45 -1.91 -5.13 -13.74
C ASP A 45 -1.51 -5.20 -12.27
N GLY A 46 -0.45 -5.96 -11.96
CA GLY A 46 -0.07 -6.33 -10.61
C GLY A 46 0.88 -5.30 -10.01
N LEU A 47 0.55 -4.76 -8.83
CA LEU A 47 1.43 -3.90 -8.06
C LEU A 47 1.81 -4.59 -6.75
N THR A 48 3.12 -4.68 -6.50
CA THR A 48 3.66 -5.14 -5.22
C THR A 48 4.21 -3.96 -4.44
N LEU A 49 3.66 -3.72 -3.26
CA LEU A 49 4.13 -2.75 -2.27
C LEU A 49 5.05 -3.47 -1.28
N HIS A 50 6.33 -3.08 -1.26
CA HIS A 50 7.30 -3.59 -0.30
C HIS A 50 7.37 -2.67 0.92
N VAL A 51 7.24 -3.25 2.12
CA VAL A 51 7.24 -2.50 3.38
C VAL A 51 8.07 -3.20 4.44
N PHE A 52 8.62 -2.43 5.37
CA PHE A 52 9.16 -2.95 6.63
C PHE A 52 8.10 -2.82 7.72
N HIS A 53 7.65 -3.95 8.26
CA HIS A 53 6.57 -4.02 9.24
C HIS A 53 6.86 -5.14 10.25
N ASN A 54 6.70 -4.86 11.54
CA ASN A 54 6.98 -5.81 12.64
C ASN A 54 8.39 -6.43 12.58
N GLY A 55 9.40 -5.60 12.30
CA GLY A 55 10.80 -6.02 12.32
C GLY A 55 11.27 -6.84 11.10
N ARG A 56 10.45 -6.96 10.06
CA ARG A 56 10.79 -7.69 8.82
C ARG A 56 10.22 -7.01 7.58
N SER A 57 10.83 -7.24 6.43
CA SER A 57 10.26 -6.86 5.14
C SER A 57 9.07 -7.77 4.79
N GLN A 58 8.01 -7.16 4.29
CA GLN A 58 6.75 -7.78 3.89
C GLN A 58 6.29 -7.20 2.55
N THR A 59 5.36 -7.88 1.89
CA THR A 59 4.81 -7.46 0.60
C THR A 59 3.29 -7.47 0.63
N TYR A 60 2.68 -6.37 0.17
CA TYR A 60 1.24 -6.25 -0.05
C TYR A 60 0.99 -6.19 -1.55
N ARG A 61 0.09 -7.04 -2.05
CA ARG A 61 -0.16 -7.17 -3.49
C ARG A 61 -1.49 -6.54 -3.86
N PHE A 62 -1.54 -5.91 -5.01
CA PHE A 62 -2.73 -5.25 -5.53
C PHE A 62 -2.88 -5.55 -7.01
N GLN A 63 -4.11 -5.55 -7.49
CA GLN A 63 -4.43 -5.60 -8.91
C GLN A 63 -5.12 -4.31 -9.35
N TRP A 64 -4.53 -3.62 -10.32
CA TRP A 64 -5.00 -2.34 -10.83
C TRP A 64 -6.10 -2.53 -11.87
N ARG A 65 -7.20 -3.18 -11.49
CA ARG A 65 -8.39 -3.39 -12.32
C ARG A 65 -9.65 -2.81 -11.68
N GLU A 66 -10.58 -2.39 -12.51
CA GLU A 66 -11.92 -1.99 -12.07
C GLU A 66 -12.61 -3.17 -11.39
N GLY A 67 -13.25 -2.93 -10.24
CA GLY A 67 -13.83 -3.98 -9.39
C GLY A 67 -12.84 -4.64 -8.42
N GLU A 68 -11.53 -4.45 -8.62
CA GLU A 68 -10.45 -4.90 -7.73
C GLU A 68 -9.90 -3.72 -6.91
N GLN A 69 -8.58 -3.64 -6.72
CA GLN A 69 -7.95 -2.65 -5.85
C GLN A 69 -7.57 -1.34 -6.58
N ALA A 70 -8.01 -1.12 -7.83
CA ALA A 70 -7.71 0.12 -8.57
C ALA A 70 -8.13 1.40 -7.84
N ALA A 71 -9.28 1.40 -7.17
CA ALA A 71 -9.76 2.54 -6.39
C ALA A 71 -8.86 2.81 -5.16
N ILE A 72 -8.33 1.76 -4.53
CA ILE A 72 -7.39 1.88 -3.42
C ILE A 72 -6.07 2.49 -3.92
N LEU A 73 -5.53 1.99 -5.03
CA LEU A 73 -4.26 2.46 -5.59
C LEU A 73 -4.29 3.91 -6.10
N THR A 74 -5.44 4.32 -6.66
CA THR A 74 -5.63 5.66 -7.23
C THR A 74 -5.72 6.75 -6.16
N ASP A 75 -6.29 6.42 -5.01
CA ASP A 75 -6.52 7.33 -3.88
C ASP A 75 -5.82 6.82 -2.60
N PHE A 76 -4.60 6.28 -2.75
CA PHE A 76 -3.90 5.58 -1.67
C PHE A 76 -3.64 6.47 -0.45
N GLU A 77 -3.43 7.78 -0.64
CA GLU A 77 -3.29 8.76 0.45
C GLU A 77 -4.56 8.95 1.31
N THR A 78 -5.71 8.42 0.86
CA THR A 78 -6.94 8.37 1.69
C THR A 78 -6.97 7.16 2.61
N TYR A 79 -6.15 6.15 2.33
CA TYR A 79 -6.01 4.93 3.13
C TYR A 79 -4.86 5.02 4.10
N VAL A 80 -3.80 5.77 3.75
CA VAL A 80 -2.62 5.90 4.59
C VAL A 80 -2.16 7.35 4.74
N LEU A 81 -1.60 7.66 5.91
CA LEU A 81 -1.03 8.96 6.23
C LEU A 81 0.47 8.83 6.53
N GLU A 82 1.30 9.68 5.91
CA GLU A 82 2.72 9.81 6.30
C GLU A 82 2.77 10.32 7.75
N ILE A 83 3.41 9.58 8.65
CA ILE A 83 3.63 9.98 10.04
C ILE A 83 5.10 10.29 10.28
N ASN A 84 5.36 11.33 11.07
CA ASN A 84 6.69 11.61 11.58
C ASN A 84 6.82 10.89 12.93
N ASP A 85 7.94 10.21 13.14
CA ASP A 85 8.36 9.79 14.48
C ASP A 85 8.65 11.03 15.37
#